data_AF-A0AAD6UZK0-F1
#
_entry.id   AF-A0AAD6UZK0-F1
#
_cell.length_a   1.000
_cell.length_b   1.000
_cell.length_c   1.000
_cell.angle_alpha   90.00
_cell.angle_beta   90.00
_cell.angle_gamma   90.00
#
_symmetry.space_group_name_H-M   'P 1'
#
loop_
_entity.id
_entity.type
_entity.pdbx_description
1 polymer ?
#
loop_
_entity_poly.entity_id
_entity_poly.type
_entity_poly.pdbx_seq_one_letter_code
_entity_poly.pdbx_strand_id
1 'polypeptide(L)' 'KRFKVSPDTLRRHANGGVTMSAFNASKQKLTPAEERVVINHICVSADRGFPMRHKAVVQHANAIIGARGGEQI' A
#
# COMPACT_ATOMS: atom_id res chain seq x y z
N LYS A 1 -0.94 -28.92 11.69
CA LYS A 1 -1.53 -27.63 11.27
C LYS A 1 -2.25 -27.84 9.94
N ARG A 2 -3.59 -27.78 9.89
CA ARG A 2 -4.36 -27.73 8.62
C ARG A 2 -4.66 -26.27 8.33
N PHE A 3 -4.06 -25.72 7.27
CA PHE A 3 -4.44 -24.40 6.78
C PHE A 3 -5.70 -24.55 5.93
N LYS A 4 -6.74 -23.76 6.23
CA LYS A 4 -8.03 -23.79 5.50
C LYS A 4 -7.89 -23.04 4.17
N VAL A 5 -7.06 -23.56 3.28
CA VAL A 5 -6.75 -23.00 1.97
C VAL A 5 -7.27 -23.96 0.90
N SER A 6 -7.85 -23.44 -0.18
CA SER A 6 -8.38 -24.31 -1.23
C SER A 6 -7.25 -25.06 -1.94
N PRO A 7 -7.52 -26.29 -2.43
CA PRO A 7 -6.56 -27.05 -3.23
C PRO A 7 -6.06 -26.28 -4.47
N ASP A 8 -6.93 -25.48 -5.08
CA ASP A 8 -6.58 -24.64 -6.24
C ASP A 8 -5.58 -23.54 -5.89
N THR A 9 -5.72 -22.90 -4.72
CA THR A 9 -4.75 -21.91 -4.26
C THR A 9 -3.40 -22.57 -4.00
N LEU A 10 -3.38 -23.77 -3.41
CA LEU A 10 -2.13 -24.54 -3.22
C LEU A 10 -1.48 -24.90 -4.55
N ARG A 11 -2.24 -25.42 -5.52
CA ARG A 11 -1.77 -25.76 -6.86
C ARG A 11 -1.23 -24.53 -7.60
N ARG A 12 -1.92 -23.39 -7.51
CA ARG A 12 -1.47 -22.13 -8.10
C ARG A 12 -0.12 -21.70 -7.54
N HIS A 13 0.06 -21.77 -6.22
CA HIS A 13 1.33 -21.41 -5.59
C HIS A 13 2.46 -22.39 -5.92
N ALA A 14 2.17 -23.70 -5.97
CA ALA A 14 3.13 -24.72 -6.39
C ALA A 14 3.61 -24.51 -7.84
N ASN A 15 2.73 -24.01 -8.71
CA ASN A 15 3.03 -23.69 -10.11
C ASN A 15 3.65 -22.28 -10.29
N GLY A 16 4.19 -21.67 -9.24
CA GLY A 16 4.87 -20.37 -9.31
C GLY A 16 3.96 -19.14 -9.24
N GLY A 17 2.68 -19.31 -8.92
CA GLY A 17 1.78 -18.18 -8.69
C GLY A 17 2.16 -17.39 -7.45
N VAL A 18 2.23 -16.07 -7.57
CA VAL A 18 2.52 -15.16 -6.46
C VAL A 18 1.27 -14.85 -5.63
N THR A 19 1.43 -14.55 -4.35
CA THR A 19 0.33 -14.04 -3.51
C THR A 19 -0.05 -12.62 -3.94
N MET A 20 -1.29 -12.21 -3.66
CA MET A 20 -1.70 -10.82 -3.87
C MET A 20 -0.85 -9.85 -3.04
N SER A 21 -0.43 -10.24 -1.84
CA SER A 21 0.48 -9.45 -1.02
C SER A 21 1.86 -9.27 -1.66
N ALA A 22 2.46 -10.33 -2.21
CA ALA A 22 3.75 -10.24 -2.90
C ALA A 22 3.65 -9.40 -4.18
N PHE A 23 2.58 -9.57 -4.95
CA PHE A 23 2.31 -8.77 -6.14
C PHE A 23 2.05 -7.29 -5.83
N ASN A 24 1.37 -6.98 -4.72
CA ASN A 24 1.14 -5.60 -4.31
C ASN A 24 2.43 -4.96 -3.76
N ALA A 25 3.24 -5.72 -3.02
CA ALA A 25 4.54 -5.26 -2.55
C ALA A 25 5.46 -4.87 -3.72
N SER A 26 5.44 -5.61 -4.84
CA SER A 26 6.21 -5.24 -6.04
C SER A 26 5.71 -3.96 -6.73
N LYS A 27 4.53 -3.46 -6.40
CA LYS A 27 3.94 -2.21 -6.93
C LYS A 27 4.02 -1.05 -5.95
N GLN A 28 4.55 -1.27 -4.76
CA GLN A 28 4.57 -0.28 -3.68
C GLN A 28 5.57 0.83 -4.02
N LYS A 29 5.09 2.07 -4.10
CA LYS A 29 5.93 3.25 -4.42
C LYS A 29 6.50 3.94 -3.18
N LEU A 30 5.80 3.80 -2.07
CA LEU A 30 6.20 4.31 -0.76
C LEU A 30 6.94 3.22 0.01
N THR A 31 7.90 3.61 0.86
CA THR A 31 8.42 2.68 1.85
C THR A 31 7.34 2.39 2.91
N PRO A 32 7.43 1.29 3.66
CA PRO A 32 6.50 1.02 4.76
C PRO A 32 6.45 2.15 5.81
N ALA A 33 7.54 2.90 5.98
CA ALA A 33 7.57 4.04 6.90
C ALA A 33 6.76 5.24 6.34
N GLU A 34 6.92 5.55 5.06
CA GLU A 34 6.21 6.64 4.39
C GLU A 34 4.71 6.35 4.26
N GLU A 35 4.35 5.10 3.97
CA GLU A 35 2.95 4.69 3.91
C GLU A 35 2.25 4.89 5.25
N ARG A 36 2.94 4.62 6.38
CA ARG A 36 2.39 4.92 7.72
C ARG A 36 2.12 6.41 7.93
N VAL A 37 2.96 7.29 7.38
CA VAL A 37 2.74 8.75 7.47
C VAL A 37 1.44 9.12 6.75
N VAL A 38 1.24 8.61 5.52
CA VAL A 38 0.03 8.85 4.74
C VAL A 38 -1.21 8.30 5.45
N ILE A 39 -1.15 7.05 5.95
CA ILE A 39 -2.25 6.40 6.67
C ILE A 39 -2.61 7.20 7.93
N ASN A 40 -1.61 7.57 8.73
CA ASN A 40 -1.84 8.34 9.95
C ASN A 40 -2.52 9.67 9.64
N HIS A 41 -2.09 10.37 8.58
CA HIS A 41 -2.73 11.62 8.17
C HIS A 41 -4.18 11.42 7.72
N ILE A 42 -4.49 10.34 7.00
CA ILE A 42 -5.86 9.97 6.62
C ILE A 42 -6.72 9.70 7.86
N CYS A 43 -6.23 8.86 8.79
CA CYS A 43 -6.95 8.51 10.01
C CYS A 43 -7.23 9.77 10.85
N VAL A 44 -6.22 10.57 11.15
CA VAL A 44 -6.37 11.80 11.94
C VAL A 44 -7.33 12.79 11.26
N SER A 45 -7.28 12.91 9.93
CA SER A 45 -8.19 13.79 9.20
C SER A 45 -9.64 13.28 9.26
N ALA A 46 -9.84 11.97 9.11
CA ALA A 46 -11.15 11.34 9.23
C ALA A 46 -11.74 11.45 10.64
N ASP A 47 -10.93 11.22 11.68
CA ASP A 47 -11.33 11.35 13.09
C ASP A 47 -11.76 12.78 13.43
N ARG A 48 -11.22 13.78 12.73
CA ARG A 48 -11.60 15.20 12.85
C ARG A 48 -12.80 15.60 11.99
N GLY A 49 -13.44 14.66 11.29
CA GLY A 49 -14.60 14.92 10.43
C GLY A 49 -14.25 15.41 9.02
N PHE A 50 -12.98 15.32 8.61
CA PHE A 50 -12.49 15.73 7.29
C PHE A 50 -11.85 14.55 6.55
N PRO A 51 -12.61 13.53 6.13
CA PRO A 51 -12.06 12.40 5.40
C PRO A 51 -11.41 12.87 4.09
N MET A 52 -10.18 12.42 3.86
CA MET A 52 -9.42 12.81 2.67
C MET A 52 -10.02 12.18 1.40
N ARG A 53 -10.13 12.99 0.34
CA ARG A 53 -10.43 12.48 -0.99
C ARG A 53 -9.23 11.74 -1.57
N HIS A 54 -9.47 10.75 -2.42
CA HIS A 54 -8.42 9.98 -3.09
C HIS A 54 -7.35 10.87 -3.76
N LYS A 55 -7.76 11.94 -4.45
CA LYS A 55 -6.82 12.89 -5.09
C LYS A 55 -5.86 13.54 -4.09
N ALA A 56 -6.34 13.90 -2.89
CA ALA A 56 -5.51 14.51 -1.85
C ALA A 56 -4.53 13.49 -1.25
N VAL A 57 -4.94 12.23 -1.11
CA VAL A 57 -4.05 11.14 -0.69
C VAL A 57 -2.92 10.92 -1.70
N VAL A 58 -3.26 10.90 -2.99
CA VAL A 58 -2.26 10.78 -4.07
C VAL A 58 -1.27 11.96 -4.05
N GLN A 59 -1.77 13.19 -3.88
CA GLN A 59 -0.91 14.38 -3.78
C GLN A 59 0.04 14.30 -2.58
N HIS A 60 -0.46 13.88 -1.42
CA HIS A 60 0.37 13.71 -0.23
C HIS A 60 1.45 12.62 -0.44
N ALA A 61 1.09 11.48 -1.02
CA ALA A 61 2.03 10.42 -1.35
C ALA A 61 3.10 10.89 -2.35
N ASN A 62 2.71 11.61 -3.40
CA ASN A 62 3.64 12.15 -4.39
C ASN A 62 4.58 13.19 -3.76
N ALA A 63 4.11 14.03 -2.85
CA ALA A 63 4.95 14.99 -2.14
C ALA A 63 6.05 14.29 -1.32
N ILE A 64 5.72 13.18 -0.64
CA ILE A 64 6.71 12.36 0.07
C ILE A 64 7.73 11.76 -0.89
N ILE A 65 7.27 11.20 -2.03
CA ILE A 65 8.16 10.65 -3.06
C ILE A 65 9.10 11.72 -3.61
N GLY A 66 8.58 12.92 -3.91
CA GLY A 66 9.36 14.05 -4.39
C GLY A 66 10.39 14.55 -3.38
N ALA A 67 10.02 14.62 -2.10
CA ALA A 67 10.93 15.00 -1.02
C ALA A 67 12.07 13.98 -0.84
N ARG A 68 11.79 12.67 -0.99
CA ARG A 68 12.81 11.61 -0.96
C ARG A 68 13.76 11.68 -2.15
N GLY A 69 13.21 11.94 -3.34
CA GLY A 69 13.97 11.95 -4.59
C GLY A 69 14.80 13.20 -4.84
N GLY A 70 14.70 14.22 -3.98
CA GLY A 70 15.30 15.52 -4.25
C GLY A 70 14.67 16.17 -5.48
N GLU A 71 13.34 16.35 -5.47
CA GLU A 71 12.57 17.18 -6.40
C GLU A 71 12.83 16.93 -7.90
N GLN A 72 12.05 16.07 -8.55
CA GLN A 72 11.75 16.23 -9.99
C GLN A 72 10.31 15.81 -10.31
N ILE A 73 9.48 16.86 -10.51
CA ILE A 73 8.23 17.01 -11.32
C ILE A 73 7.01 16.18 -10.93
#